data_AF-A0A7V2LIU6-F1
#
_entry.id   AF-A0A7V2LIU6-F1
#
_cell.length_a   1.000
_cell.length_b   1.000
_cell.length_c   1.000
_cell.angle_alpha   90.00
_cell.angle_beta   90.00
_cell.angle_gamma   90.00
#
_symmetry.space_group_name_H-M   'P 1'
#
loop_
_entity.id
_entity.type
_entity.pdbx_description
1 polymer ?
#
loop_
_entity_poly.entity_id
_entity_poly.type
_entity_poly.pdbx_seq_one_letter_code
_entity_poly.pdbx_strand_id
1 'polypeptide(L)'
;MTLSLNDYQQLALRTAGNHGDFDRTLMYTAPGLNGEAGEVAEMIKKAFFHGHNLDYDKLKKELGDVLWYAAVMADALDMPLAEVAQHNIDKLARRYPEGFSQERSRNRQE
;
A
#
# COMPACT_ATOMS: atom_id res chain seq x y z
N MET A 1 -22.19 6.87 3.54
CA MET A 1 -21.07 7.73 3.10
C MET A 1 -19.89 6.83 2.81
N THR A 2 -19.19 7.05 1.70
CA THR A 2 -17.94 6.35 1.39
C THR A 2 -16.77 7.03 2.10
N LEU A 3 -15.86 6.26 2.67
CA LEU A 3 -14.67 6.74 3.36
C LEU A 3 -13.69 7.34 2.33
N SER A 4 -13.20 8.58 2.52
CA SER A 4 -12.11 9.11 1.69
C SER A 4 -10.75 8.59 2.16
N LEU A 5 -9.71 8.70 1.34
CA LEU A 5 -8.35 8.28 1.73
C LEU A 5 -7.79 9.07 2.91
N ASN A 6 -8.10 10.37 2.98
CA ASN A 6 -7.69 11.19 4.12
C ASN A 6 -8.49 10.84 5.38
N ASP A 7 -9.79 10.55 5.26
CA ASP A 7 -10.58 10.04 6.40
C ASP A 7 -10.01 8.71 6.89
N TYR A 8 -9.65 7.80 5.97
CA TYR A 8 -9.01 6.54 6.29
C TYR A 8 -7.67 6.75 7.02
N GLN A 9 -6.81 7.64 6.52
CA GLN A 9 -5.53 7.96 7.15
C GLN A 9 -5.73 8.43 8.59
N GLN A 10 -6.66 9.35 8.84
CA GLN A 10 -6.98 9.82 10.18
C GLN A 10 -7.50 8.70 11.09
N LEU A 11 -8.30 7.76 10.57
CA LEU A 11 -8.75 6.60 11.33
C LEU A 11 -7.62 5.62 11.64
N ALA A 12 -6.67 5.41 10.71
CA ALA A 12 -5.50 4.55 10.92
C ALA A 12 -4.57 5.12 12.00
N LEU A 13 -4.35 6.44 12.01
CA LEU A 13 -3.49 7.10 13.00
C LEU A 13 -4.00 6.97 14.43
N ARG A 14 -5.32 6.82 14.62
CA ARG A 14 -5.90 6.54 15.95
C ARG A 14 -5.41 5.21 16.54
N THR A 15 -4.92 4.27 15.72
CA THR A 15 -4.45 2.97 16.16
C THR A 15 -2.92 2.80 16.04
N ALA A 16 -2.21 3.75 15.45
CA ALA A 16 -0.75 3.69 15.29
C ALA A 16 -0.02 3.71 16.64
N GLY A 17 -0.56 4.45 17.61
CA GLY A 17 0.18 4.70 18.85
C GLY A 17 1.36 5.64 18.60
N ASN A 18 2.22 5.81 19.60
CA ASN A 18 3.37 6.70 19.52
C ASN A 18 4.64 5.89 19.24
N HIS A 19 5.24 6.08 18.08
CA HIS A 19 6.48 5.40 17.67
C HIS A 19 7.75 6.22 17.96
N GLY A 20 7.63 7.38 18.62
CA GLY A 20 8.73 8.27 18.94
C GLY A 20 8.85 9.42 17.94
N ASP A 21 10.04 9.61 17.39
CA ASP A 21 10.34 10.64 16.42
C ASP A 21 10.08 10.18 14.97
N PHE A 22 10.31 11.10 14.03
CA PHE A 22 10.19 10.87 12.60
C PHE A 22 10.99 9.64 12.14
N ASP A 23 12.27 9.55 12.49
CA ASP A 23 13.15 8.46 12.06
C ASP A 23 12.66 7.11 12.58
N ARG A 24 12.25 7.03 13.85
CA ARG A 24 11.70 5.81 14.43
C ARG A 24 10.40 5.38 13.78
N THR A 25 9.55 6.33 13.41
CA THR A 25 8.31 6.03 12.71
C THR A 25 8.58 5.43 11.34
N LEU A 26 9.58 5.94 10.60
CA LEU A 26 10.00 5.34 9.32
C LEU A 26 10.65 3.96 9.50
N MET A 27 11.54 3.82 10.49
CA MET A 27 12.18 2.53 10.82
C MET A 27 11.17 1.46 11.27
N TYR A 28 10.03 1.88 11.83
CA TYR A 28 8.94 0.98 12.21
C TYR A 28 8.05 0.63 11.00
N THR A 29 7.58 1.65 10.29
CA THR A 29 6.57 1.48 9.22
C THR A 29 7.13 0.84 7.96
N ALA A 30 8.39 1.09 7.59
CA ALA A 30 8.99 0.53 6.39
C ALA A 30 9.14 -1.00 6.41
N PRO A 31 9.75 -1.62 7.44
CA PRO A 31 9.78 -3.07 7.54
C PRO A 31 8.39 -3.67 7.78
N GLY A 32 7.49 -2.98 8.49
CA GLY A 32 6.09 -3.38 8.64
C GLY A 32 5.39 -3.52 7.30
N LEU A 33 5.42 -2.46 6.48
CA LEU A 33 4.90 -2.46 5.12
C LEU A 33 5.44 -3.63 4.27
N ASN A 34 6.76 -3.88 4.34
CA ASN A 34 7.38 -4.98 3.63
C ASN A 34 6.94 -6.36 4.17
N GLY A 35 6.76 -6.49 5.47
CA GLY A 35 6.24 -7.70 6.13
C GLY A 35 4.88 -8.07 5.59
N GLU A 36 3.93 -7.14 5.60
CA GLU A 36 2.56 -7.37 5.14
C GLU A 36 2.49 -7.64 3.63
N ALA A 37 3.30 -6.95 2.83
CA ALA A 37 3.44 -7.26 1.41
C ALA A 37 4.01 -8.67 1.19
N GLY A 38 4.92 -9.12 2.06
CA GLY A 38 5.43 -10.48 2.09
C GLY A 38 4.36 -11.52 2.44
N GLU A 39 3.46 -11.21 3.39
CA GLU A 39 2.33 -12.08 3.70
C GLU A 39 1.37 -12.24 2.52
N VAL A 40 1.05 -11.13 1.83
CA VAL A 40 0.28 -11.16 0.58
C VAL A 40 0.96 -12.08 -0.44
N ALA A 41 2.26 -11.92 -0.66
CA ALA A 41 3.02 -12.74 -1.59
C ALA A 41 3.01 -14.23 -1.19
N GLU A 42 3.17 -14.54 0.10
CA GLU A 42 3.17 -15.90 0.63
C GLU A 42 1.82 -16.59 0.42
N MET A 43 0.71 -15.86 0.61
CA MET A 43 -0.64 -16.39 0.38
C MET A 43 -0.84 -16.76 -1.08
N ILE A 44 -0.49 -15.87 -2.00
CA ILE A 44 -0.57 -16.14 -3.45
C ILE A 44 0.32 -17.32 -3.81
N LYS A 45 1.56 -17.37 -3.30
CA LYS A 45 2.48 -18.48 -3.55
C LYS A 45 1.90 -19.81 -3.08
N LYS A 46 1.37 -19.88 -1.85
CA LYS A 46 0.75 -21.10 -1.31
C LYS A 46 -0.46 -21.56 -2.14
N ALA A 47 -1.28 -20.62 -2.58
CA ALA A 47 -2.47 -20.94 -3.38
C ALA A 47 -2.11 -21.52 -4.75
N PHE A 48 -1.17 -20.89 -5.47
CA PHE A 48 -0.89 -21.25 -6.86
C PHE A 48 0.25 -22.25 -7.05
N PHE A 49 1.14 -22.43 -6.07
CA PHE A 49 2.30 -23.32 -6.18
C PHE A 49 2.33 -24.44 -5.15
N HIS A 50 1.61 -24.34 -4.03
CA HIS A 50 1.58 -25.39 -2.99
C HIS A 50 0.23 -26.10 -2.88
N GLY A 51 -0.77 -25.75 -3.70
CA GLY A 51 -2.08 -26.41 -3.75
C GLY A 51 -3.02 -26.05 -2.60
N HIS A 52 -2.80 -24.92 -1.92
CA HIS A 52 -3.72 -24.43 -0.89
C HIS A 52 -4.91 -23.69 -1.54
N ASN A 53 -6.02 -23.58 -0.84
CA ASN A 53 -7.08 -22.65 -1.24
C ASN A 53 -6.66 -21.20 -0.97
N LEU A 54 -7.04 -20.28 -1.86
CA LEU A 54 -6.85 -18.85 -1.63
C LEU A 54 -7.95 -18.34 -0.69
N ASP A 55 -7.55 -17.92 0.51
CA ASP A 55 -8.44 -17.28 1.48
C ASP A 55 -8.55 -15.78 1.19
N TYR A 56 -9.68 -15.35 0.63
CA TYR A 56 -9.92 -13.96 0.26
C TYR A 56 -10.09 -13.02 1.45
N ASP A 57 -10.59 -13.51 2.58
CA ASP A 57 -10.78 -12.67 3.76
C ASP A 57 -9.46 -12.42 4.47
N LYS A 58 -8.60 -13.45 4.54
CA LYS A 58 -7.23 -13.24 4.99
C LYS A 58 -6.45 -12.35 4.01
N LEU A 59 -6.60 -12.51 2.70
CA LEU A 59 -5.91 -11.66 1.72
C LEU A 59 -6.33 -10.19 1.84
N LYS A 60 -7.63 -9.95 2.07
CA LYS A 60 -8.18 -8.61 2.32
C LYS A 60 -7.60 -7.99 3.59
N LYS A 61 -7.40 -8.79 4.64
CA LYS A 61 -6.72 -8.35 5.86
C LYS A 61 -5.29 -7.90 5.56
N GLU A 62 -4.47 -8.73 4.91
CA GLU A 62 -3.07 -8.38 4.67
C GLU A 62 -2.92 -7.19 3.70
N LEU A 63 -3.81 -7.07 2.71
CA LEU A 63 -3.88 -5.84 1.87
C LEU A 63 -4.28 -4.60 2.69
N GLY A 64 -5.14 -4.76 3.68
CA GLY A 64 -5.50 -3.71 4.63
C GLY A 64 -4.33 -3.30 5.52
N ASP A 65 -3.54 -4.26 5.99
CA ASP A 65 -2.36 -4.01 6.83
C ASP A 65 -1.25 -3.31 6.01
N VAL A 66 -1.06 -3.67 4.72
CA VAL A 66 -0.23 -2.90 3.77
C VAL A 66 -0.70 -1.44 3.67
N LEU A 67 -2.00 -1.22 3.47
CA LEU A 67 -2.56 0.13 3.35
C LEU A 67 -2.39 0.92 4.66
N TRP A 68 -2.52 0.26 5.80
CA TRP A 68 -2.36 0.88 7.11
C TRP A 68 -0.93 1.40 7.32
N TYR A 69 0.10 0.59 7.05
CA TYR A 69 1.49 1.04 7.15
C TYR A 69 1.81 2.17 6.16
N ALA A 70 1.26 2.11 4.95
CA ALA A 70 1.40 3.19 3.98
C ALA A 70 0.78 4.51 4.49
N ALA A 71 -0.39 4.44 5.14
CA ALA A 71 -1.07 5.61 5.69
C ALA A 71 -0.30 6.26 6.85
N VAL A 72 0.22 5.45 7.78
CA VAL A 72 1.02 5.93 8.92
C VAL A 72 2.36 6.51 8.45
N MET A 73 3.02 5.86 7.49
CA MET A 73 4.26 6.38 6.91
C MET A 73 4.03 7.68 6.15
N ALA A 74 2.95 7.78 5.37
CA ALA A 74 2.60 9.00 4.64
C ALA A 74 2.34 10.17 5.60
N ASP A 75 1.65 9.93 6.72
CA ASP A 75 1.44 10.97 7.74
C ASP A 75 2.75 11.45 8.36
N ALA A 76 3.65 10.53 8.70
CA ALA A 76 4.97 10.88 9.23
C ALA A 76 5.82 11.72 8.25
N LEU A 77 5.55 11.61 6.95
CA LEU A 77 6.21 12.35 5.87
C LEU A 77 5.49 13.66 5.51
N ASP A 78 4.46 14.06 6.27
CA ASP A 78 3.56 15.18 5.98
C ASP A 78 2.88 15.05 4.60
N MET A 79 2.56 13.81 4.20
CA MET A 79 1.90 13.49 2.93
C MET A 79 0.45 13.02 3.16
N PRO A 80 -0.56 13.80 2.74
CA PRO A 80 -1.94 13.33 2.73
C PRO A 80 -2.08 12.07 1.87
N LEU A 81 -2.72 11.02 2.38
CA LEU A 81 -2.81 9.74 1.66
C LEU A 81 -3.54 9.88 0.31
N ALA A 82 -4.51 10.80 0.22
CA ALA A 82 -5.16 11.13 -1.05
C ALA A 82 -4.19 11.70 -2.09
N GLU A 83 -3.20 12.49 -1.67
CA GLU A 83 -2.17 13.03 -2.57
C GLU A 83 -1.25 11.93 -3.09
N VAL A 84 -0.81 11.02 -2.21
CA VAL A 84 -0.01 9.84 -2.60
C VAL A 84 -0.74 9.02 -3.66
N ALA A 85 -2.04 8.78 -3.48
CA ALA A 85 -2.87 8.07 -4.44
C ALA A 85 -3.03 8.86 -5.75
N GLN A 86 -3.33 10.16 -5.68
CA GLN A 86 -3.48 11.00 -6.87
C GLN A 86 -2.19 11.05 -7.69
N HIS A 87 -1.04 11.23 -7.03
CA HIS A 87 0.27 11.21 -7.67
C HIS A 87 0.55 9.87 -8.38
N ASN A 88 0.12 8.75 -7.78
CA ASN A 88 0.20 7.45 -8.42
C ASN A 88 -0.66 7.38 -9.70
N ILE A 89 -1.91 7.83 -9.64
CA ILE A 89 -2.84 7.87 -10.78
C ILE A 89 -2.28 8.74 -11.90
N ASP A 90 -1.82 9.96 -11.60
CA ASP A 90 -1.28 10.88 -12.62
C ASP A 90 -0.04 10.31 -13.32
N LYS A 91 0.84 9.68 -12.55
CA LYS A 91 2.00 8.96 -13.09
C LYS A 91 1.57 7.80 -14.00
N LEU A 92 0.59 7.00 -13.58
CA LEU A 92 0.12 5.85 -14.37
C LEU A 92 -0.65 6.28 -15.61
N ALA A 93 -1.48 7.32 -15.54
CA ALA A 93 -2.21 7.87 -16.68
C ALA A 93 -1.25 8.42 -17.75
N ARG A 94 -0.19 9.13 -17.35
CA ARG A 94 0.89 9.55 -18.27
C ARG A 94 1.57 8.35 -18.93
N ARG A 95 1.83 7.29 -18.15
CA ARG A 95 2.50 6.08 -18.64
C ARG A 95 1.61 5.22 -19.54
N TYR A 96 0.32 5.17 -19.24
CA TYR A 96 -0.65 4.24 -19.81
C TYR A 96 -1.95 4.99 -20.16
N PRO A 97 -1.94 5.92 -21.13
CA PRO A 97 -3.10 6.76 -21.44
C PRO A 97 -4.31 5.96 -21.91
N GLU A 98 -4.07 4.84 -22.59
CA GLU A 98 -5.10 3.91 -23.08
C GLU A 98 -5.16 2.62 -22.22
N GLY A 99 -4.69 2.69 -20.98
CA GLY A 99 -4.50 1.52 -20.12
C GLY A 99 -3.19 0.76 -20.38
N PHE A 100 -3.02 -0.37 -19.70
CA PHE A 100 -1.76 -1.11 -19.69
C PHE A 100 -1.34 -1.58 -21.09
N SER A 101 -0.07 -1.33 -21.44
CA SER A 101 0.58 -1.87 -22.64
C SER A 101 1.93 -2.48 -22.28
N GLN A 102 2.18 -3.70 -22.74
CA GLN A 102 3.48 -4.37 -22.54
C GLN A 102 4.64 -3.56 -23.15
N GLU A 103 4.41 -2.92 -24.30
CA GLU A 103 5.39 -2.09 -24.97
C GLU A 103 5.79 -0.89 -24.10
N ARG A 104 4.80 -0.14 -23.61
CA ARG A 104 5.04 1.01 -22.71
C ARG A 104 5.63 0.59 -21.37
N SER A 105 5.29 -0.61 -20.88
CA SER A 105 5.90 -1.18 -19.67
C SER A 105 7.37 -1.54 -19.84
N ARG A 106 7.79 -1.92 -21.06
CA ARG A 106 9.21 -2.19 -21.39
C ARG A 106 9.98 -0.89 -21.65
N ASN A 107 9.35 0.09 -22.29
CA ASN A 107 9.94 1.37 -22.66
C ASN A 107 9.54 2.50 -21.70
N ARG A 108 9.79 2.32 -20.39
CA ARG A 108 9.38 3.30 -19.36
C ARG A 108 10.17 4.59 -19.52
N GLN A 109 9.47 5.70 -19.71
CA GLN A 109 10.02 7.04 -19.45
C GLN A 109 9.67 7.42 -17.99
N GLU A 110 10.65 7.92 -17.25
CA GLU A 110 10.48 8.36 -15.85
C GLU A 110 9.58 9.60 -15.74
#